data_AF-A0A963JK15-F1
#
_entry.id   AF-A0A963JK15-F1
#
_cell.length_a   1.000
_cell.length_b   1.000
_cell.length_c   1.000
_cell.angle_alpha   90.00
_cell.angle_beta   90.00
_cell.angle_gamma   90.00
#
_symmetry.space_group_name_H-M   'P 1'
#
loop_
_entity.id
_entity.type
_entity.pdbx_description
1 polymer ?
#
loop_
_entity_poly.entity_id
_entity_poly.type
_entity_poly.pdbx_seq_one_letter_code
_entity_poly.pdbx_strand_id
1 'polypeptide(L)'
;GVLVVGSGSLTHNLEEFRIGHGDNEAYVAAFAAWVREAVEQGDSARLRRTLDDAPHARRAHPTPEHFWPLLVAAGAAGAMRPAQVIEGGIVHGMLAMDSYVFGVAGESVRQRLGELPQAAPR
;
A
#
# COMPACT_ATOMS: atom_id res chain seq x y z
N GLY A 1 17.20 -14.96 6.65
CA GLY A 1 16.68 -13.58 6.67
C GLY A 1 15.28 -13.57 7.24
N VAL A 2 14.68 -12.39 7.42
CA VAL A 2 13.30 -12.21 7.90
C VAL A 2 12.55 -11.37 6.87
N LEU A 3 11.29 -11.74 6.57
CA LEU A 3 10.36 -10.95 5.78
C LEU A 3 9.29 -10.38 6.72
N VAL A 4 9.10 -9.07 6.68
CA VAL A 4 8.00 -8.39 7.39
C VAL A 4 6.87 -8.18 6.40
N VAL A 5 5.67 -8.66 6.74
CA VAL A 5 4.46 -8.50 5.92
C VAL A 5 3.40 -7.79 6.74
N GLY A 6 3.01 -6.60 6.30
CA GLY A 6 1.79 -5.93 6.75
C GLY A 6 0.66 -6.25 5.78
N SER A 7 -0.52 -6.60 6.29
CA SER A 7 -1.70 -6.86 5.47
C SER A 7 -2.84 -5.89 5.82
N GLY A 8 -3.62 -5.53 4.81
CA GLY A 8 -4.72 -4.58 4.94
C GLY A 8 -5.17 -4.06 3.57
N SER A 9 -5.94 -2.98 3.59
CA SER A 9 -6.27 -2.17 2.43
C SER A 9 -5.89 -0.73 2.73
N LEU A 10 -5.46 -0.01 1.69
CA LEU A 10 -4.96 1.35 1.84
C LEU A 10 -6.07 2.35 2.18
N THR A 11 -7.31 2.03 1.84
CA THR A 11 -8.51 2.79 2.25
C THR A 11 -9.50 1.82 2.88
N HIS A 12 -10.13 2.21 3.99
CA HIS A 12 -10.96 1.29 4.76
C HIS A 12 -12.04 2.03 5.57
N ASN A 13 -13.04 2.59 4.88
CA ASN A 13 -14.16 3.27 5.54
C ASN A 13 -15.40 2.37 5.66
N LEU A 14 -15.41 1.40 6.58
CA LEU A 14 -16.51 0.42 6.69
C LEU A 14 -17.92 1.01 6.87
N GLU A 15 -18.05 2.26 7.30
CA GLU A 15 -19.34 2.96 7.31
C GLU A 15 -19.95 3.00 5.90
N GLU A 16 -19.14 3.31 4.89
CA GLU A 16 -19.56 3.37 3.48
C GLU A 16 -19.77 1.97 2.89
N PHE A 17 -19.06 0.95 3.39
CA PHE A 17 -19.29 -0.45 3.00
C PHE A 17 -20.72 -0.88 3.35
N ARG A 18 -21.21 -0.44 4.51
CA ARG A 18 -22.52 -0.80 5.04
C ARG A 18 -23.68 -0.08 4.33
N ILE A 19 -23.44 1.10 3.76
CA ILE A 19 -24.47 1.94 3.13
C ILE A 19 -24.68 1.57 1.65
N GLY A 20 -23.72 0.88 1.03
CA GLY A 20 -23.77 0.47 -0.38
C GLY A 20 -22.91 1.37 -1.29
N HIS A 21 -22.64 0.92 -2.51
CA HIS A 21 -21.69 1.56 -3.42
C HIS A 21 -22.27 2.86 -4.02
N GLY A 22 -21.78 4.02 -3.54
CA GLY A 22 -21.89 5.30 -4.25
C GLY A 22 -20.65 5.57 -5.12
N ASP A 23 -20.57 6.74 -5.76
CA ASP A 23 -19.38 7.25 -6.48
C ASP A 23 -18.20 7.58 -5.54
N ASN A 24 -17.80 6.59 -4.73
CA ASN A 24 -16.76 6.70 -3.72
C ASN A 24 -15.35 6.58 -4.33
N GLU A 25 -15.24 6.07 -5.56
CA GLU A 25 -13.96 5.81 -6.22
C GLU A 25 -13.09 7.06 -6.36
N ALA A 26 -13.68 8.24 -6.52
CA ALA A 26 -12.91 9.48 -6.72
C ALA A 26 -12.02 9.83 -5.51
N TYR A 27 -12.56 9.75 -4.29
CA TYR A 27 -11.78 10.08 -3.09
C TYR A 27 -10.75 8.98 -2.79
N VAL A 28 -11.11 7.73 -3.07
CA VAL A 28 -10.26 6.55 -2.87
C VAL A 28 -9.05 6.64 -3.81
N ALA A 29 -9.30 6.93 -5.09
CA ALA A 29 -8.27 7.13 -6.09
C ALA A 29 -7.35 8.30 -5.71
N ALA A 30 -7.91 9.43 -5.26
CA ALA A 30 -7.11 10.57 -4.83
C ALA A 30 -6.21 10.26 -3.63
N PHE A 31 -6.74 9.59 -2.60
CA PHE A 31 -5.94 9.17 -1.44
C PHE A 31 -4.87 8.14 -1.82
N ALA A 32 -5.25 7.12 -2.60
CA ALA A 32 -4.35 6.06 -3.01
C ALA A 32 -3.21 6.57 -3.91
N ALA A 33 -3.52 7.44 -4.86
CA ALA A 33 -2.52 8.07 -5.73
C ALA A 33 -1.53 8.91 -4.91
N TRP A 34 -2.03 9.61 -3.90
CA TRP A 34 -1.18 10.40 -3.03
C TRP A 34 -0.22 9.48 -2.24
N VAL A 35 -0.72 8.47 -1.55
CA VAL A 35 0.18 7.53 -0.84
C VAL A 35 1.17 6.88 -1.81
N ARG A 36 0.70 6.38 -2.96
CA ARG A 36 1.53 5.77 -4.01
C ARG A 36 2.70 6.65 -4.40
N GLU A 37 2.45 7.93 -4.64
CA GLU A 37 3.49 8.91 -4.97
C GLU A 37 4.56 8.99 -3.87
N ALA A 38 4.18 9.02 -2.58
CA ALA A 38 5.14 9.04 -1.48
C ALA A 38 6.03 7.80 -1.47
N VAL A 39 5.44 6.63 -1.71
CA VAL A 39 6.16 5.35 -1.68
C VAL A 39 7.09 5.20 -2.88
N GLU A 40 6.65 5.59 -4.06
CA GLU A 40 7.44 5.56 -5.30
C GLU A 40 8.60 6.57 -5.26
N GLN A 41 8.43 7.71 -4.59
CA GLN A 41 9.51 8.70 -4.39
C GLN A 41 10.45 8.35 -3.23
N GLY A 42 10.11 7.35 -2.40
CA GLY A 42 10.83 7.06 -1.16
C GLY A 42 10.72 8.19 -0.13
N ASP A 43 9.69 9.03 -0.20
CA ASP A 43 9.51 10.19 0.66
C ASP A 43 8.90 9.78 2.02
N SER A 44 9.79 9.36 2.93
CA SER A 44 9.41 8.94 4.27
C SER A 44 8.72 10.02 5.12
N ALA A 45 9.05 11.31 4.90
CA ALA A 45 8.47 12.40 5.68
C ALA A 45 7.02 12.61 5.28
N ARG A 46 6.78 12.61 3.98
CA ARG A 46 5.48 12.74 3.33
C ARG A 46 4.58 11.52 3.63
N LEU A 47 5.12 10.30 3.61
CA LEU A 47 4.39 9.08 4.01
C LEU A 47 3.98 9.08 5.50
N ARG A 48 4.82 9.60 6.40
CA ARG A 48 4.50 9.70 7.84
C ARG A 48 3.38 10.68 8.15
N ARG A 49 3.21 11.71 7.31
CA ARG A 49 2.19 12.76 7.46
C ARG A 49 0.91 12.48 6.68
N THR A 50 0.78 11.32 6.05
CA THR A 50 -0.39 10.99 5.21
C THR A 50 -1.72 11.28 5.91
N LEU A 51 -1.89 10.89 7.17
CA LEU A 51 -3.18 11.07 7.86
C LEU A 51 -3.49 12.55 8.20
N ASP A 52 -2.49 13.43 8.16
CA ASP A 52 -2.63 14.87 8.38
C ASP A 52 -2.83 15.62 7.06
N ASP A 53 -2.11 15.22 6.00
CA ASP A 53 -1.98 16.01 4.77
C ASP A 53 -2.73 15.44 3.57
N ALA A 54 -3.10 14.15 3.59
CA ALA A 54 -3.69 13.53 2.42
C ALA A 54 -5.12 14.01 2.15
N PRO A 55 -5.49 14.20 0.87
CA PRO A 55 -6.86 14.53 0.54
C PRO A 55 -7.72 13.35 1.01
N HIS A 56 -8.80 13.67 1.70
CA HIS A 56 -9.74 12.70 2.23
C HIS A 56 -9.16 11.73 3.27
N ALA A 57 -8.02 12.02 3.91
CA ALA A 57 -7.40 11.15 4.92
C ALA A 57 -8.38 10.68 6.01
N ARG A 58 -9.13 11.61 6.60
CA ARG A 58 -10.15 11.29 7.64
C ARG A 58 -11.31 10.44 7.12
N ARG A 59 -11.63 10.53 5.83
CA ARG A 59 -12.67 9.72 5.19
C ARG A 59 -12.13 8.33 4.86
N ALA A 60 -10.90 8.24 4.32
CA ALA A 60 -10.22 6.97 4.05
C ALA A 60 -9.93 6.17 5.33
N HIS A 61 -9.62 6.88 6.42
CA HIS A 61 -9.29 6.35 7.73
C HIS A 61 -9.99 7.16 8.83
N PRO A 62 -11.22 6.80 9.21
CA PRO A 62 -11.87 7.37 10.40
C PRO A 62 -11.04 7.15 11.67
N THR A 63 -10.30 6.05 11.69
CA THR A 63 -9.34 5.62 12.70
C THR A 63 -8.06 5.10 12.00
N PRO A 64 -6.88 5.24 12.63
CA PRO A 64 -5.60 5.11 11.93
C PRO A 64 -5.06 3.68 11.78
N GLU A 65 -5.66 2.70 12.46
CA GLU A 65 -5.14 1.32 12.61
C GLU A 65 -4.93 0.59 11.29
N HIS A 66 -5.72 0.91 10.26
CA HIS A 66 -5.60 0.29 8.95
C HIS A 66 -4.47 0.89 8.09
N PHE A 67 -3.96 2.07 8.46
CA PHE A 67 -2.83 2.69 7.78
C PHE A 67 -1.48 2.25 8.37
N TRP A 68 -1.43 1.95 9.67
CA TRP A 68 -0.19 1.60 10.37
C TRP A 68 0.59 0.40 9.82
N PRO A 69 -0.04 -0.68 9.30
CA PRO A 69 0.71 -1.77 8.69
C PRO A 69 1.65 -1.33 7.56
N LEU A 70 1.25 -0.33 6.76
CA LEU A 70 2.10 0.25 5.72
C LEU A 70 3.34 0.93 6.33
N LEU A 71 3.14 1.73 7.38
CA LEU A 71 4.24 2.42 8.07
C LEU A 71 5.20 1.45 8.74
N VAL A 72 4.70 0.35 9.31
CA VAL A 72 5.54 -0.70 9.90
C VAL A 72 6.39 -1.38 8.84
N ALA A 73 5.80 -1.78 7.70
CA ALA A 73 6.53 -2.40 6.60
C ALA A 73 7.57 -1.45 5.98
N ALA A 74 7.20 -0.18 5.76
CA ALA A 74 8.09 0.86 5.26
C ALA A 74 9.26 1.12 6.22
N GLY A 75 8.99 1.26 7.53
CA GLY A 75 10.01 1.49 8.55
C GLY A 75 10.97 0.30 8.73
N ALA A 76 10.48 -0.93 8.58
CA ALA A 76 11.30 -2.13 8.65
C ALA A 76 12.34 -2.22 7.52
N ALA A 77 12.13 -1.53 6.40
CA ALA A 77 13.09 -1.48 5.29
C ALA A 77 14.29 -0.57 5.54
N GLY A 78 14.32 0.18 6.65
CA GLY A 78 15.39 1.10 7.01
C GLY A 78 15.31 2.40 6.22
N ALA A 79 16.31 2.70 5.40
CA ALA A 79 16.27 3.87 4.52
C ALA A 79 15.19 3.65 3.45
N MET A 80 14.16 4.49 3.48
CA MET A 80 13.12 4.48 2.46
C MET A 80 13.74 4.72 1.09
N ARG A 81 13.46 3.78 0.20
CA ARG A 81 13.78 3.82 -1.23
C ARG A 81 12.47 3.72 -2.00
N PRO A 82 12.45 4.13 -3.27
CA PRO A 82 11.35 3.84 -4.17
C PRO A 82 10.87 2.40 -4.00
N ALA A 83 9.60 2.24 -3.65
CA ALA A 83 8.97 0.93 -3.52
C ALA A 83 8.53 0.41 -4.88
N GLN A 84 8.55 -0.91 -5.07
CA GLN A 84 7.82 -1.53 -6.17
C GLN A 84 6.33 -1.58 -5.81
N VAL A 85 5.47 -1.13 -6.71
CA VAL A 85 4.01 -1.20 -6.57
C VAL A 85 3.49 -2.43 -7.33
N ILE A 86 2.61 -3.19 -6.68
CA ILE A 86 1.81 -4.24 -7.30
C ILE A 86 0.37 -3.72 -7.30
N GLU A 87 -0.16 -3.49 -8.49
CA GLU A 87 -1.48 -2.89 -8.66
C GLU A 87 -2.59 -3.88 -8.28
N GLY A 88 -3.41 -3.49 -7.31
CA GLY A 88 -4.56 -4.27 -6.84
C GLY A 88 -5.90 -3.62 -7.17
N GLY A 89 -5.90 -2.33 -7.53
CA GLY A 89 -7.09 -1.58 -7.91
C GLY A 89 -8.02 -1.25 -6.75
N ILE A 90 -9.21 -0.75 -7.06
CA ILE A 90 -10.25 -0.41 -6.09
C ILE A 90 -11.32 -1.50 -6.09
N VAL A 91 -11.59 -2.09 -4.93
CA VAL A 91 -12.60 -3.14 -4.74
C VAL A 91 -13.73 -2.61 -3.87
N HIS A 92 -14.98 -2.99 -4.18
CA HIS A 92 -16.19 -2.51 -3.50
C HIS A 92 -16.36 -0.98 -3.51
N GLY A 93 -15.71 -0.29 -4.46
CA GLY A 93 -15.73 1.18 -4.61
C GLY A 93 -14.97 1.95 -3.52
N MET A 94 -14.27 1.27 -2.61
CA MET A 94 -13.75 1.91 -1.39
C MET A 94 -12.49 1.27 -0.79
N LEU A 95 -12.08 0.09 -1.27
CA LEU A 95 -10.88 -0.60 -0.80
C LEU A 95 -9.79 -0.49 -1.86
N ALA A 96 -8.80 0.38 -1.65
CA ALA A 96 -7.60 0.41 -2.47
C ALA A 96 -6.68 -0.77 -2.07
N MET A 97 -6.41 -1.66 -3.01
CA MET A 97 -5.76 -2.97 -2.78
C MET A 97 -4.31 -3.04 -3.29
N ASP A 98 -3.72 -1.92 -3.67
CA ASP A 98 -2.32 -1.85 -4.07
C ASP A 98 -1.40 -2.37 -2.95
N SER A 99 -0.37 -3.12 -3.36
CA SER A 99 0.65 -3.68 -2.45
C SER A 99 2.01 -3.04 -2.72
N TYR A 100 2.78 -2.78 -1.67
CA TYR A 100 4.07 -2.09 -1.74
C TYR A 100 5.20 -3.00 -1.27
N VAL A 101 6.25 -3.12 -2.08
CA VAL A 101 7.45 -3.89 -1.74
C VAL A 101 8.60 -2.93 -1.49
N PHE A 102 9.07 -2.93 -0.24
CA PHE A 102 10.17 -2.11 0.23
C PHE A 102 11.47 -2.91 0.35
N GLY A 103 12.61 -2.22 0.38
CA GLY A 103 13.89 -2.83 0.77
C GLY A 103 14.57 -3.70 -0.31
N VAL A 104 13.93 -3.92 -1.46
CA VAL A 104 14.56 -4.59 -2.61
C VAL A 104 15.45 -3.61 -3.38
N ALA A 105 16.75 -3.91 -3.48
CA ALA A 105 17.68 -3.15 -4.31
C ALA A 105 17.57 -3.61 -5.75
N GLY A 106 16.95 -2.82 -6.63
CA GLY A 106 17.11 -2.88 -8.10
C GLY A 106 16.72 -4.16 -8.84
N GLU A 107 16.47 -5.27 -8.13
CA GLU A 107 16.03 -6.54 -8.68
C GLU A 107 14.54 -6.66 -8.45
N SER A 108 13.79 -6.81 -9.54
CA SER A 108 12.37 -7.07 -9.45
C SER A 108 12.13 -8.36 -8.67
N VAL A 109 11.05 -8.41 -7.88
CA VAL A 109 10.59 -9.66 -7.23
C VAL A 109 10.43 -10.79 -8.26
N ARG A 110 10.09 -10.44 -9.52
CA ARG A 110 10.05 -11.38 -10.66
C ARG A 110 11.41 -11.98 -11.01
N GLN A 111 12.50 -11.21 -11.01
CA GLN A 111 13.85 -11.74 -11.26
C GLN A 111 14.24 -12.77 -10.19
N ARG A 112 13.94 -12.48 -8.92
CA ARG A 112 14.25 -13.41 -7.81
C ARG A 112 13.40 -14.67 -7.80
N LEU A 113 12.15 -14.60 -8.29
CA LEU A 113 11.28 -15.78 -8.40
C LEU A 113 11.56 -16.62 -9.66
N GLY A 114 12.11 -16.02 -10.72
CA GLY A 114 12.54 -16.73 -11.93
C GLY A 114 13.83 -17.55 -11.77
N GLU A 115 14.61 -17.27 -10.72
CA GLU A 115 15.86 -17.98 -10.39
C GLU A 115 15.68 -19.18 -9.44
N LEU A 116 14.46 -19.42 -8.93
CA LEU A 116 14.19 -20.62 -8.16
C LEU A 116 14.32 -21.85 -9.08
N PRO A 117 15.12 -22.87 -8.70
CA PRO A 117 15.23 -24.07 -9.50
C PRO A 117 13.84 -24.66 -9.69
N GLN A 118 13.42 -24.80 -10.96
CA GLN A 118 12.17 -25.47 -11.27
C GLN A 118 12.22 -26.85 -10.62
N ALA A 119 11.24 -27.13 -9.75
CA ALA A 119 11.13 -28.43 -9.12
C ALA A 119 11.08 -29.47 -10.24
N ALA A 120 12.07 -30.37 -10.26
CA ALA A 120 12.17 -31.42 -11.24
C ALA A 120 10.85 -32.21 -11.24
N PRO A 121 10.27 -32.51 -12.41
CA PRO A 121 9.06 -33.33 -12.49
C PRO A 121 9.33 -34.69 -11.85
N ARG A 122 8.39 -35.15 -11.02
CA ARG A 122 8.39 -36.50 -10.46
C ARG A 122 8.14 -37.53 -11.55
#